data_AF-A0A7T8GN02-F1
#
_entry.id   AF-A0A7T8GN02-F1
#
_cell.length_a   1.000
_cell.length_b   1.000
_cell.length_c   1.000
_cell.angle_alpha   90.00
_cell.angle_beta   90.00
_cell.angle_gamma   90.00
#
_symmetry.space_group_name_H-M   'P 1'
#
loop_
_entity.id
_entity.type
_entity.pdbx_description
1 polymer ?
#
loop_
_entity_poly.entity_id
_entity_poly.type
_entity_poly.pdbx_seq_one_letter_code
_entity_poly.pdbx_strand_id
1 'polypeptide(L)' 'MHPFFFKAGEKIRKKTYYKFLMYTVLPWLKANDPEGSYVWTQDGAPSHTSDLYQKFCTANMAHFWP' A
#
# COMPACT_ATOMS: atom_id res chain seq x y z
N MET A 1 8.38 -9.51 -0.14
CA MET A 1 8.17 -8.97 -1.50
C MET A 1 9.49 -8.42 -2.03
N HIS A 2 9.84 -8.61 -3.31
CA HIS A 2 10.99 -7.90 -3.88
C HIS A 2 10.70 -6.38 -3.98
N PRO A 3 11.73 -5.51 -3.94
CA PRO A 3 11.54 -4.08 -4.12
C PRO A 3 10.85 -3.75 -5.44
N PHE A 4 9.87 -2.85 -5.41
CA PHE A 4 9.23 -2.29 -6.59
C PHE A 4 9.89 -0.96 -6.96
N PHE A 5 10.34 -0.83 -8.21
CA PHE A 5 10.97 0.38 -8.70
C PHE A 5 10.02 1.16 -9.61
N PHE A 6 9.72 2.39 -9.24
CA PHE A 6 9.02 3.33 -10.11
C PHE A 6 9.94 3.82 -11.23
N LYS A 7 9.36 4.34 -12.32
CA LYS A 7 10.17 4.86 -13.43
C LYS A 7 10.97 6.08 -12.98
N ALA A 8 12.15 6.26 -13.57
CA ALA A 8 12.99 7.43 -13.31
C ALA A 8 12.19 8.73 -13.60
N GLY A 9 12.25 9.68 -12.65
CA GLY A 9 11.53 10.95 -12.74
C GLY A 9 10.02 10.87 -12.42
N GLU A 10 9.46 9.70 -12.14
CA GLU A 10 8.06 9.56 -11.77
C GLU A 10 7.80 10.14 -10.38
N LYS A 11 6.96 11.18 -10.30
CA LYS A 11 6.50 11.71 -9.02
C LYS A 11 5.40 10.81 -8.47
N ILE A 12 5.69 10.14 -7.36
CA ILE A 12 4.71 9.29 -6.66
C ILE A 12 3.65 10.19 -6.03
N ARG A 13 2.50 10.27 -6.69
CA ARG A 13 1.30 10.94 -6.17
C ARG A 13 0.32 9.90 -5.66
N LYS A 14 -0.74 10.36 -4.98
CA LYS A 14 -1.83 9.53 -4.45
C LYS A 14 -2.32 8.42 -5.39
N LYS A 15 -2.55 8.72 -6.69
CA LYS A 15 -3.02 7.72 -7.67
C LYS A 15 -1.96 6.67 -8.02
N THR A 16 -0.71 7.08 -8.18
CA THR A 16 0.41 6.16 -8.46
C THR A 16 0.62 5.22 -7.27
N TYR A 17 0.63 5.78 -6.07
CA TYR A 17 0.78 5.01 -4.84
C TYR A 17 -0.38 4.03 -4.62
N TYR A 18 -1.62 4.48 -4.80
CA TYR A 18 -2.80 3.63 -4.76
C TYR A 18 -2.72 2.45 -5.75
N LYS A 19 -2.29 2.70 -7.00
CA LYS A 19 -2.12 1.64 -7.99
C LYS A 19 -1.06 0.62 -7.57
N PHE A 20 0.06 1.08 -7.02
CA PHE A 20 1.09 0.19 -6.48
C PHE A 20 0.54 -0.71 -5.36
N LEU A 21 -0.23 -0.15 -4.43
CA LEU A 21 -0.87 -0.94 -3.38
C LEU A 21 -1.85 -1.98 -3.93
N MET A 22 -2.70 -1.56 -4.87
CA MET A 22 -3.74 -2.41 -5.45
C MET A 22 -3.17 -3.55 -6.29
N TYR A 23 -2.17 -3.27 -7.13
CA TYR A 23 -1.69 -4.23 -8.13
C TYR A 23 -0.42 -4.97 -7.72
N THR A 24 0.31 -4.50 -6.70
CA THR A 24 1.57 -5.13 -6.30
C THR A 24 1.51 -5.62 -4.86
N VAL A 25 1.21 -4.74 -3.91
CA VAL A 25 1.30 -5.08 -2.48
C VAL A 25 0.17 -6.02 -2.07
N LEU A 26 -1.09 -5.67 -2.34
CA LEU A 26 -2.24 -6.44 -1.87
C LEU A 26 -2.25 -7.87 -2.43
N PRO A 27 -2.01 -8.12 -3.74
CA PRO A 27 -1.93 -9.49 -4.24
C PRO A 27 -0.78 -10.28 -3.60
N TRP A 28 0.37 -9.65 -3.37
CA TRP A 28 1.50 -10.30 -2.71
C TRP A 28 1.16 -10.67 -1.26
N LEU A 29 0.54 -9.77 -0.50
CA LEU A 29 0.12 -10.04 0.87
C LEU A 29 -0.88 -11.19 0.93
N LYS A 30 -1.92 -11.19 0.08
CA LYS A 30 -2.92 -12.28 0.05
C LYS A 30 -2.31 -13.64 -0.30
N ALA A 31 -1.24 -13.67 -1.07
CA ALA A 31 -0.57 -14.92 -1.46
C ALA A 31 0.43 -15.44 -0.42
N ASN A 32 1.07 -14.55 0.36
CA ASN A 32 2.16 -14.92 1.26
C ASN A 32 1.78 -14.88 2.74
N ASP A 33 0.84 -14.01 3.11
CA ASP A 33 0.31 -13.85 4.48
C ASP A 33 -1.23 -13.86 4.46
N PRO A 34 -1.88 -14.95 4.01
CA PRO A 34 -3.34 -15.02 3.85
C PRO A 34 -4.11 -14.85 5.16
N GLU A 35 -3.49 -15.21 6.29
CA GLU A 35 -4.08 -15.06 7.64
C GLU A 35 -3.98 -13.63 8.17
N GLY A 36 -3.21 -12.75 7.52
CA GLY A 36 -3.08 -11.36 7.96
C GLY A 36 -2.20 -11.16 9.19
N SER A 37 -1.31 -12.10 9.50
CA SER A 37 -0.36 -12.02 10.64
C SER A 37 0.81 -11.05 10.37
N TYR A 38 0.51 -9.82 9.95
CA TYR A 38 1.47 -8.76 9.68
C TYR A 38 1.00 -7.41 10.21
N VAL A 39 1.93 -6.47 10.35
CA VAL A 39 1.65 -5.07 10.66
C VAL A 39 2.11 -4.21 9.49
N TRP A 40 1.23 -3.33 9.03
CA TRP A 40 1.54 -2.36 7.98
C TRP A 40 1.99 -1.03 8.60
N THR A 41 3.19 -0.55 8.26
CA THR A 41 3.75 0.71 8.81
C THR A 41 4.32 1.60 7.71
N GLN A 42 4.05 2.91 7.80
CA GLN A 42 4.50 3.92 6.83
C GLN A 42 4.78 5.26 7.52
N ASP A 43 5.50 6.15 6.84
CA ASP A 43 5.69 7.54 7.27
C ASP A 43 4.48 8.43 6.89
N GLY A 44 4.51 9.68 7.33
CA GLY A 44 3.44 10.66 7.11
C GLY A 44 3.41 11.31 5.73
N ALA A 45 4.00 10.71 4.69
CA ALA A 45 4.02 11.31 3.36
C ALA A 45 2.59 11.57 2.82
N PRO A 46 2.34 12.65 2.06
CA PRO A 46 0.98 13.01 1.63
C PRO A 46 0.22 11.93 0.86
N SER A 47 0.91 11.02 0.16
CA SER A 47 0.29 9.86 -0.49
C SER A 47 -0.20 8.81 0.52
N HIS A 48 0.51 8.63 1.63
CA HIS A 48 0.24 7.66 2.69
C HIS A 48 -0.81 8.16 3.69
N THR A 49 -1.14 9.45 3.67
CA THR A 49 -2.20 10.03 4.53
C THR A 49 -3.44 10.43 3.75
N SER A 50 -3.46 10.21 2.43
CA SER A 50 -4.61 10.59 1.59
C SER A 50 -5.85 9.74 1.86
N ASP A 51 -7.04 10.33 1.78
CA ASP A 51 -8.32 9.61 1.95
C ASP A 51 -8.45 8.36 1.07
N LEU A 52 -7.93 8.43 -0.16
CA LEU A 52 -7.96 7.31 -1.10
C LEU A 52 -7.14 6.12 -0.57
N TYR A 53 -5.96 6.41 -0.04
CA TYR A 53 -5.11 5.41 0.60
C TYR A 53 -5.76 4.86 1.86
N GLN A 54 -6.21 5.74 2.76
CA GLN A 54 -6.75 5.37 4.06
C GLN A 54 -7.97 4.44 3.91
N LYS A 55 -8.90 4.78 3.00
CA LYS A 55 -10.05 3.95 2.68
C LYS A 55 -9.65 2.61 2.07
N PHE A 56 -8.62 2.58 1.21
CA PHE A 56 -8.14 1.35 0.61
C PHE A 56 -7.53 0.41 1.65
N CYS A 57 -6.63 0.90 2.50
CA CYS A 57 -5.99 0.08 3.52
C CYS A 57 -6.97 -0.40 4.57
N THR A 58 -7.89 0.45 5.04
CA THR A 58 -8.95 0.05 5.98
C THR A 58 -9.81 -1.09 5.43
N ALA A 59 -10.10 -1.09 4.13
CA ALA A 59 -10.94 -2.10 3.51
C ALA A 59 -10.22 -3.41 3.14
N ASN A 60 -8.89 -3.42 3.06
CA ASN A 60 -8.15 -4.53 2.44
C ASN A 60 -6.97 -5.08 3.25
N MET A 61 -6.38 -4.30 4.15
CA MET A 61 -5.18 -4.68 4.91
C MET A 61 -5.58 -5.16 6.30
N ALA A 62 -4.94 -6.23 6.76
CA ALA A 62 -5.17 -6.75 8.09
C ALA A 62 -4.67 -5.76 9.16
N HIS A 63 -5.47 -5.59 10.22
CA HIS A 63 -5.11 -4.77 11.39
C HIS A 63 -4.64 -3.34 11.07
N PHE A 64 -5.13 -2.76 9.97
CA PHE A 64 -4.73 -1.41 9.57
C PHE A 64 -5.25 -0.37 10.57
N TRP A 65 -4.31 0.39 11.13
CA TRP A 65 -4.61 1.55 11.97
C TRP A 65 -4.42 2.83 11.14
N PRO A 66 -5.47 3.65 10.95
CA PRO A 66 -5.43 4.85 10.13
C PRO A 66 -4.59 6.00 10.71
#